data_AF-A0AA35XT67-F1
#
_entry.id   AF-A0AA35XT67-F1
#
_cell.length_a   1.000
_cell.length_b   1.000
_cell.length_c   1.000
_cell.angle_alpha   90.00
_cell.angle_beta   90.00
_cell.angle_gamma   90.00
#
_symmetry.space_group_name_H-M   'P 1'
#
loop_
_entity.id
_entity.type
_entity.pdbx_description
1 polymer ?
#
loop_
_entity_poly.entity_id
_entity_poly.type
_entity_poly.pdbx_seq_one_letter_code
_entity_poly.pdbx_strand_id
1 'polypeptide(L)'
;MTYQVIKSALKLCQGTRKSSGEPCNGTLYTCKTCGATGCKQSRDDLCSDQAFNVLEHCLKCGAIGQAEAIAPGDYRPHQAWAS
;
A
#
# COMPACT_ATOMS: atom_id res chain seq x y z
N MET A 1 -19.66 13.13 -4.85
CA MET A 1 -18.41 12.54 -5.39
C MET A 1 -18.79 11.31 -6.22
N THR A 2 -18.43 11.24 -7.51
CA THR A 2 -18.68 10.06 -8.35
C THR A 2 -17.58 9.01 -8.15
N TYR A 3 -17.93 7.72 -8.24
CA TYR A 3 -17.03 6.57 -8.03
C TYR A 3 -15.68 6.67 -8.78
N GLN A 4 -15.70 7.25 -9.98
CA GLN A 4 -14.51 7.45 -10.81
C GLN A 4 -13.46 8.38 -10.15
N VAL A 5 -13.90 9.36 -9.35
CA VAL A 5 -13.01 10.32 -8.66
C VAL A 5 -12.30 9.65 -7.49
N ILE A 6 -12.97 8.74 -6.78
CA ILE A 6 -12.38 7.97 -5.68
C ILE A 6 -11.36 6.96 -6.22
N LYS A 7 -11.70 6.28 -7.33
CA LYS A 7 -10.82 5.28 -7.94
C LYS A 7 -9.51 5.87 -8.47
N SER A 8 -9.55 7.08 -9.04
CA SER A 8 -8.37 7.76 -9.59
C SER A 8 -7.46 8.37 -8.52
N ALA A 9 -7.97 8.61 -7.31
CA ALA A 9 -7.18 9.11 -6.18
C ALA A 9 -6.37 8.01 -5.45
N LEU A 10 -6.70 6.73 -5.66
CA LEU A 10 -6.01 5.61 -5.03
C LEU A 10 -4.69 5.31 -5.75
N LYS A 11 -3.55 5.68 -5.14
CA LYS A 11 -2.25 5.16 -5.59
C LYS A 11 -2.06 3.74 -5.08
N LEU A 12 -2.45 2.77 -5.91
CA LEU A 12 -2.27 1.35 -5.65
C LEU A 12 -0.91 0.85 -6.15
N CYS A 13 -0.38 -0.17 -5.47
CA CYS A 13 0.82 -0.88 -5.90
C CYS A 13 0.57 -1.52 -7.28
N GLN A 14 1.44 -1.19 -8.23
CA GLN A 14 1.39 -1.69 -9.61
C GLN A 14 2.16 -3.00 -9.80
N GLY A 15 2.89 -3.44 -8.78
CA GLY A 15 3.61 -4.71 -8.82
C GLY A 15 2.69 -5.91 -9.02
N THR A 16 3.27 -6.99 -9.52
CA THR A 16 2.58 -8.25 -9.82
C THR A 16 2.94 -9.32 -8.80
N ARG A 17 1.97 -10.18 -8.46
CA ARG A 17 2.15 -11.35 -7.62
C ARG A 17 3.05 -12.34 -8.32
N LYS A 18 4.11 -12.81 -7.66
CA LYS A 18 5.05 -13.75 -8.30
C LYS A 18 4.43 -15.09 -8.67
N SER A 19 3.40 -15.53 -7.94
CA SER A 19 2.74 -16.83 -8.18
C SER A 19 1.77 -16.84 -9.35
N SER A 20 1.15 -15.70 -9.67
CA SER A 20 0.05 -15.64 -10.65
C SER A 20 0.23 -14.58 -11.73
N GLY A 21 1.17 -13.65 -11.60
CA GLY A 21 1.31 -12.50 -12.50
C GLY A 21 0.25 -11.41 -12.31
N GLU A 22 -0.77 -11.66 -11.50
CA GLU A 22 -1.86 -10.70 -11.24
C GLU A 22 -1.41 -9.49 -10.43
N PRO A 23 -2.05 -8.31 -10.58
CA PRO A 23 -1.74 -7.14 -9.78
C PRO A 23 -1.87 -7.39 -8.27
N CYS A 24 -0.94 -6.82 -7.49
CA CYS A 24 -0.96 -6.93 -6.04
C CYS A 24 -2.08 -6.10 -5.41
N ASN A 25 -2.48 -4.99 -6.04
CA ASN A 25 -3.57 -4.10 -5.62
C ASN A 25 -3.50 -3.61 -4.16
N GLY A 26 -2.31 -3.64 -3.55
CA GLY A 26 -2.09 -3.20 -2.18
C GLY A 26 -1.90 -1.69 -2.08
N THR A 27 -2.09 -1.14 -0.88
CA THR A 27 -1.70 0.25 -0.57
C THR A 27 -0.19 0.43 -0.76
N LEU A 28 0.19 1.55 -1.39
CA LEU A 28 1.58 1.97 -1.51
C LEU A 28 2.07 2.65 -0.24
N TYR A 29 3.25 2.27 0.21
CA TYR A 29 3.94 2.86 1.35
C TYR A 29 5.31 3.38 0.93
N THR A 30 5.77 4.44 1.58
CA THR A 30 7.15 4.96 1.53
C THR A 30 7.85 4.69 2.85
N CYS A 31 9.12 4.28 2.79
CA CYS A 31 9.97 4.17 3.98
C CYS A 31 10.57 5.54 4.31
N LYS A 32 10.28 6.06 5.50
CA LYS A 32 10.83 7.36 5.94
C LYS A 32 12.34 7.35 6.16
N THR A 33 12.97 6.17 6.29
CA THR A 33 14.42 6.05 6.50
C THR A 33 15.21 6.03 5.19
N CYS A 34 14.78 5.28 4.18
CA CYS A 34 15.55 5.09 2.94
C CYS A 34 14.83 5.56 1.67
N GLY A 35 13.60 6.06 1.77
CA GLY A 35 12.79 6.50 0.63
C GLY A 35 12.22 5.37 -0.23
N ALA A 36 12.51 4.11 0.07
CA ALA A 36 11.98 2.97 -0.69
C ALA A 36 10.44 3.00 -0.70
N THR A 37 9.87 2.83 -1.89
CA THR A 37 8.43 2.86 -2.12
C THR A 37 7.97 1.50 -2.65
N GLY A 38 6.86 0.99 -2.12
CA GLY A 38 6.30 -0.29 -2.58
C GLY A 38 5.12 -0.76 -1.74
N CYS A 39 4.53 -1.89 -2.09
CA CYS A 39 3.41 -2.44 -1.31
C CYS A 39 3.86 -3.14 -0.03
N LYS A 40 2.89 -3.24 0.89
CA LYS A 40 2.92 -4.13 2.04
C LYS A 40 2.24 -5.46 1.69
N GLN A 41 2.91 -6.59 1.93
CA GLN A 41 2.33 -7.94 1.76
C GLN A 41 2.50 -8.78 3.04
N SER A 42 1.73 -9.86 3.15
CA SER A 42 1.74 -10.75 4.33
C SER A 42 3.01 -11.56 4.50
N ARG A 43 3.72 -11.84 3.40
CA ARG A 43 5.02 -12.52 3.40
C ARG A 43 5.98 -11.75 2.52
N ASP A 44 7.26 -11.93 2.78
CA ASP A 44 8.33 -11.34 1.99
C ASP A 44 8.29 -11.89 0.56
N ASP A 45 8.70 -11.07 -0.40
CA ASP A 45 8.89 -11.43 -1.80
C ASP A 45 7.64 -11.91 -2.58
N LEU A 46 6.42 -11.62 -2.08
CA LEU A 46 5.18 -12.00 -2.74
C LEU A 46 4.83 -11.13 -3.95
N CYS A 47 5.31 -9.88 -3.96
CA CYS A 47 5.03 -8.91 -5.00
C CYS A 47 6.34 -8.34 -5.57
N SER A 48 6.40 -8.10 -6.88
CA SER A 48 7.59 -7.54 -7.55
C SER A 48 8.02 -6.19 -6.94
N ASP A 49 7.06 -5.36 -6.55
CA ASP A 49 7.29 -4.04 -5.94
C ASP A 49 6.98 -4.02 -4.45
N GLN A 50 7.30 -5.11 -3.75
CA GLN A 50 7.16 -5.17 -2.31
C GLN A 50 8.27 -4.37 -1.62
N ALA A 51 7.87 -3.39 -0.80
CA ALA A 51 8.79 -2.66 0.08
C ALA A 51 8.64 -3.07 1.54
N PHE A 52 7.48 -3.60 1.93
CA PHE A 52 7.18 -3.92 3.33
C PHE A 52 6.52 -5.28 3.50
N ASN A 53 6.70 -5.86 4.68
CA ASN A 53 5.86 -6.95 5.16
C ASN A 53 4.84 -6.46 6.22
N VAL A 54 3.98 -7.35 6.70
CA VAL A 54 2.92 -7.01 7.68
C VAL A 54 3.43 -6.46 9.00
N LEU A 55 4.69 -6.71 9.36
CA LEU A 55 5.34 -6.16 10.55
C LEU A 55 5.93 -4.76 10.32
N GLU A 56 5.64 -4.15 9.18
CA GLU A 56 6.15 -2.83 8.78
C GLU A 56 7.68 -2.77 8.69
N HIS A 57 8.29 -3.93 8.46
CA HIS A 57 9.70 -4.07 8.18
C HIS A 57 9.97 -3.70 6.71
N CYS A 58 10.86 -2.73 6.49
CA CYS A 58 11.29 -2.33 5.16
C CYS A 58 12.32 -3.33 4.60
N LEU A 59 11.95 -4.03 3.53
CA LEU A 59 12.79 -5.07 2.91
C LEU A 59 14.03 -4.51 2.20
N LYS A 60 14.14 -3.18 2.05
CA LYS A 60 15.29 -2.52 1.39
C LYS A 60 16.38 -2.08 2.37
N CYS A 61 16.02 -1.65 3.57
CA CYS A 61 16.99 -1.09 4.54
C CYS A 61 16.92 -1.69 5.94
N GLY A 62 15.95 -2.55 6.24
CA GLY A 62 15.80 -3.17 7.55
C GLY A 62 15.02 -2.35 8.58
N ALA A 63 14.64 -1.10 8.27
CA ALA A 63 13.92 -0.25 9.22
C ALA A 63 12.53 -0.82 9.56
N ILE A 64 12.13 -0.73 10.83
CA ILE A 64 10.83 -1.21 11.34
C ILE A 64 9.99 -0.01 11.79
N GLY A 65 8.70 0.00 11.49
CA GLY A 65 7.77 1.05 11.92
C GLY A 65 7.95 2.40 11.20
N GLN A 66 8.61 2.40 10.05
CA GLN A 66 8.89 3.59 9.25
C GLN A 66 8.07 3.65 7.95
N ALA A 67 7.02 2.85 7.85
CA ALA A 67 6.11 2.82 6.71
C ALA A 67 5.11 3.98 6.79
N GLU A 68 4.99 4.74 5.70
CA GLU A 68 4.01 5.82 5.56
C GLU A 68 3.17 5.60 4.29
N ALA A 69 1.85 5.59 4.40
CA ALA A 69 0.97 5.36 3.25
C ALA A 69 0.97 6.59 2.32
N ILE A 70 1.20 6.38 1.02
CA ILE A 70 1.34 7.47 0.02
C ILE A 70 -0.02 8.00 -0.46
N ALA A 71 -1.04 7.15 -0.42
CA ALA A 71 -2.42 7.53 -0.69
C ALA A 71 -3.32 6.56 0.08
N PRO A 72 -3.39 6.66 1.42
CA PRO A 72 -4.45 5.98 2.13
C PRO A 72 -5.74 6.47 1.49
N GLY A 73 -6.49 5.56 0.85
CA GLY A 73 -7.85 5.91 0.45
C GLY A 73 -8.52 6.48 1.69
N ASP A 74 -9.03 7.71 1.62
CA ASP A 74 -9.73 8.35 2.72
C ASP A 74 -11.05 7.60 2.91
N TYR A 75 -10.98 6.40 3.47
CA TYR A 75 -12.14 5.60 3.87
C TYR A 75 -12.62 6.15 5.21
N ARG A 76 -12.98 7.43 5.23
CA ARG A 76 -13.87 7.95 6.26
C ARG A 76 -15.23 7.34 5.97
N PRO A 77 -15.77 6.46 6.82
CA PRO A 77 -17.21 6.25 6.80
C PRO A 77 -17.80 7.61 7.17
N HIS A 78 -18.28 8.37 6.17
CA HIS A 78 -19.23 9.43 6.46
C HIS A 78 -20.38 8.73 7.19
N GLN A 79 -20.51 8.96 8.50
CA GLN A 79 -21.63 8.49 9.29
C GLN A 79 -22.90 9.12 8.72
N ALA A 80 -23.51 8.46 7.72
CA ALA A 80 -24.77 8.84 7.11
C ALA A 80 -25.98 8.31 7.91
N TRP A 81 -25.82 8.11 9.23
CA TRP A 81 -26.84 7.55 10.11
C TRP A 81 -27.06 8.36 11.40
N ALA A 82 -26.50 9.56 11.49
CA ALA A 82 -26.79 10.52 12.54
C ALA A 82 -27.49 11.75 11.93
N SER A 83 -28.76 11.56 11.56
CA SER A 83 -29.72 12.63 11.30
C SER A 83 -30.95 12.40 12.16
#